data_AF-A0A519BH29-F1
#
_entry.id   AF-A0A519BH29-F1
#
_cell.length_a   1.000
_cell.length_b   1.000
_cell.length_c   1.000
_cell.angle_alpha   90.00
_cell.angle_beta   90.00
_cell.angle_gamma   90.00
#
_symmetry.space_group_name_H-M   'P 1'
#
loop_
_entity.id
_entity.type
_entity.pdbx_description
1 polymer ?
#
loop_
_entity_poly.entity_id
_entity_poly.type
_entity_poly.pdbx_seq_one_letter_code
_entity_poly.pdbx_strand_id
1 'polypeptide(L)'
;MEKENIKYITGFGALNITGADWHILDNIRTGNWPISGVDYADTTGLFGNARLVSSGDFSKSLGSNIKNIKCASPARAIADMLYHNIFVLKRYPDHVIFNDYLLEDEDVAEFMKYFKIMLTHAQTDEKDVLLRWQNEFVK
;
A
#
# COMPACT_ATOMS: atom_id res chain seq x y z
N MET A 1 15.22 13.95 16.69
CA MET A 1 14.64 12.59 16.63
C MET A 1 14.94 12.03 15.27
N GLU A 2 15.86 11.07 15.18
CA GLU A 2 15.98 10.26 13.97
C GLU A 2 14.63 9.58 13.74
N LYS A 3 14.03 9.80 12.58
CA LYS A 3 12.82 9.05 12.18
C LYS A 3 13.25 7.59 12.06
N GLU A 4 12.74 6.73 12.94
CA GLU A 4 12.90 5.29 12.75
C GLU A 4 12.35 4.91 11.38
N ASN A 5 13.24 4.49 10.49
CA ASN A 5 12.90 4.05 9.16
C ASN A 5 12.35 2.61 9.26
N ILE A 6 11.05 2.51 9.59
CA ILE A 6 10.37 1.23 9.78
C ILE A 6 10.13 0.60 8.40
N LYS A 7 10.78 -0.54 8.17
CA LYS A 7 10.48 -1.39 7.02
C LYS A 7 9.22 -2.21 7.29
N TYR A 8 8.31 -2.21 6.32
CA TYR A 8 7.06 -2.97 6.39
C TYR A 8 6.70 -3.54 5.01
N ILE A 9 5.92 -4.62 5.00
CA ILE A 9 5.37 -5.22 3.78
C ILE A 9 4.27 -4.31 3.23
N THR A 10 4.30 -3.99 1.95
CA THR A 10 3.32 -3.10 1.30
C THR A 10 2.93 -3.58 -0.12
N GLY A 11 2.13 -2.78 -0.82
CA GLY A 11 1.63 -3.06 -2.16
C GLY A 11 0.82 -4.35 -2.24
N PHE A 12 0.90 -5.05 -3.37
CA PHE A 12 0.18 -6.31 -3.58
C PHE A 12 0.47 -7.36 -2.52
N GLY A 13 1.70 -7.44 -2.01
CA GLY A 13 2.03 -8.39 -0.94
C GLY A 13 1.21 -8.13 0.33
N ALA A 14 1.02 -6.87 0.70
CA ALA A 14 0.19 -6.51 1.85
C ALA A 14 -1.31 -6.77 1.62
N LEU A 15 -1.82 -6.46 0.43
CA LEU A 15 -3.22 -6.77 0.07
C LEU A 15 -3.50 -8.27 0.17
N ASN A 16 -2.57 -9.10 -0.32
CA ASN A 16 -2.68 -10.55 -0.23
C ASN A 16 -2.60 -11.07 1.22
N ILE A 17 -1.69 -10.55 2.04
CA ILE A 17 -1.58 -10.93 3.47
C ILE A 17 -2.85 -10.56 4.25
N THR A 18 -3.44 -9.41 3.93
CA THR A 18 -4.64 -8.89 4.62
C THR A 18 -5.95 -9.42 4.04
N GLY A 19 -5.90 -10.18 2.93
CA GLY A 19 -7.07 -10.77 2.29
C GLY A 19 -7.82 -9.83 1.33
N ALA A 20 -7.29 -8.65 1.04
CA ALA A 20 -7.85 -7.69 0.09
C ALA A 20 -7.49 -8.01 -1.39
N ASP A 21 -6.59 -8.96 -1.62
CA ASP A 21 -6.22 -9.51 -2.93
C ASP A 21 -6.00 -11.04 -2.82
N TRP A 22 -6.02 -11.73 -3.95
CA TRP A 22 -6.03 -13.20 -4.07
C TRP A 22 -4.84 -13.77 -4.85
N HIS A 23 -3.98 -12.92 -5.41
CA HIS A 23 -2.81 -13.28 -6.22
C HIS A 23 -1.54 -13.58 -5.40
N ILE A 24 -1.62 -14.49 -4.42
CA ILE A 24 -0.57 -14.66 -3.39
C ILE A 24 0.48 -15.74 -3.67
N LEU A 25 0.24 -16.62 -4.65
CA LEU A 25 1.02 -17.85 -4.81
C LEU A 25 2.52 -17.63 -5.05
N ASP A 26 2.89 -16.61 -5.82
CA ASP A 26 4.31 -16.37 -6.12
C ASP A 26 5.09 -15.81 -4.91
N ASN A 27 4.46 -14.94 -4.11
CA ASN A 27 5.06 -14.43 -2.87
C ASN A 27 5.27 -15.56 -1.87
N ILE A 28 4.32 -16.49 -1.75
CA ILE A 28 4.46 -17.68 -0.90
C ILE A 28 5.62 -18.57 -1.40
N ARG A 29 5.66 -18.84 -2.71
CA ARG A 29 6.68 -19.71 -3.32
C ARG A 29 8.09 -19.16 -3.17
N THR A 30 8.27 -17.85 -3.32
CA THR A 30 9.59 -17.20 -3.32
C THR A 30 10.01 -16.68 -1.95
N GLY A 31 9.05 -16.44 -1.05
CA GLY A 31 9.28 -15.73 0.21
C GLY A 31 9.59 -14.24 0.03
N ASN A 32 9.48 -13.71 -1.20
CA ASN A 32 9.75 -12.31 -1.49
C ASN A 32 8.47 -11.50 -1.29
N TRP A 33 8.52 -10.58 -0.34
CA TRP A 33 7.42 -9.67 -0.03
C TRP A 33 7.86 -8.24 -0.36
N PRO A 34 7.05 -7.43 -1.06
CA PRO A 34 7.45 -6.05 -1.37
C PRO A 34 7.59 -5.22 -0.09
N ILE A 35 8.74 -4.57 0.09
CA ILE A 35 9.09 -3.83 1.30
C ILE A 35 9.16 -2.32 1.02
N SER A 36 8.66 -1.51 1.96
CA SER A 36 8.82 -0.05 1.95
C SER A 36 10.30 0.38 1.99
N GLY A 37 10.64 1.38 1.19
CA GLY A 37 12.01 1.87 1.03
C GLY A 37 12.96 0.92 0.27
N VAL A 38 12.44 -0.20 -0.26
CA VAL A 38 13.20 -1.15 -1.10
C VAL A 38 12.52 -1.32 -2.44
N ASP A 39 11.31 -1.91 -2.44
CA ASP A 39 10.53 -2.18 -3.66
C ASP A 39 9.52 -1.06 -3.92
N TYR A 40 8.99 -0.46 -2.86
CA TYR A 40 8.13 0.71 -2.89
C TYR A 40 8.78 1.89 -2.19
N ALA A 41 8.29 3.10 -2.47
CA ALA A 41 8.75 4.30 -1.78
C ALA A 41 8.38 4.21 -0.29
N ASP A 42 9.26 4.69 0.58
CA ASP A 42 8.93 4.82 1.99
C ASP A 42 7.99 6.03 2.20
N THR A 43 6.74 5.75 2.52
CA THR A 43 5.71 6.77 2.78
C THR A 43 5.54 7.08 4.27
N THR A 44 6.36 6.51 5.18
CA THR A 44 6.30 6.85 6.62
C THR A 44 6.52 8.33 6.88
N GLY A 45 7.27 9.02 6.01
CA GLY A 45 7.43 10.47 6.07
C GLY A 45 6.13 11.26 5.89
N LEU A 46 5.17 10.69 5.16
CA LEU A 46 3.91 11.32 4.78
C LEU A 46 2.73 10.84 5.63
N PHE A 47 2.65 9.54 5.88
CA PHE A 47 1.53 8.89 6.55
C PHE A 47 1.85 8.42 7.98
N GLY A 48 3.12 8.55 8.40
CA GLY A 48 3.60 7.98 9.66
C GLY A 48 3.49 6.45 9.70
N ASN A 49 3.44 5.92 10.92
CA ASN A 49 3.31 4.49 11.20
C ASN A 49 1.85 4.03 11.31
N ALA A 50 0.90 4.88 10.89
CA ALA A 50 -0.52 4.57 10.97
C ALA A 50 -0.85 3.33 10.14
N ARG A 51 -1.68 2.45 10.74
CA ARG A 51 -2.29 1.29 10.08
C ARG A 51 -1.29 0.30 9.49
N LEU A 52 -0.15 0.20 10.17
CA LEU A 52 0.77 -0.92 10.07
C LEU A 52 0.32 -2.02 11.04
N VAL A 53 -0.17 -3.13 10.50
CA VAL A 53 -0.68 -4.29 11.22
C VAL A 53 0.39 -5.38 11.39
N SER A 54 0.20 -6.32 12.30
CA SER A 54 1.09 -7.48 12.45
C SER A 54 0.83 -8.50 11.35
N SER A 55 1.87 -8.99 10.66
CA SER A 55 1.75 -10.12 9.73
C SER A 55 1.76 -11.49 10.42
N GLY A 56 1.81 -11.51 11.77
CA GLY A 56 2.13 -12.71 12.54
C GLY A 56 1.16 -13.88 12.33
N ASP A 57 -0.15 -13.63 12.22
CA ASP A 57 -1.13 -14.71 12.08
C ASP A 57 -1.12 -15.32 10.68
N PHE A 58 -0.91 -14.51 9.65
CA PHE A 58 -0.66 -14.98 8.29
C PHE A 58 0.67 -15.75 8.18
N SER A 59 1.72 -15.27 8.85
CA SER A 59 3.03 -15.94 8.84
C SER A 59 2.96 -17.34 9.48
N LYS A 60 2.22 -17.45 10.60
CA LYS A 60 1.93 -18.73 11.26
C LYS A 60 1.14 -19.68 10.36
N SER A 61 0.12 -19.18 9.63
CA SER A 61 -0.72 -20.03 8.78
C SER A 61 0.06 -20.66 7.62
N LEU A 62 1.10 -19.98 7.14
CA LEU A 62 2.02 -20.50 6.13
C LEU A 62 3.11 -21.45 6.67
N GLY A 63 3.14 -21.71 7.99
CA GLY A 63 4.21 -22.51 8.61
C GLY A 63 5.60 -21.87 8.46
N SER A 64 5.64 -20.55 8.20
CA SER A 64 6.85 -19.83 7.83
C SER A 64 7.30 -18.91 8.97
N ASN A 65 8.60 -18.89 9.24
CA ASN A 65 9.23 -17.92 10.16
C ASN A 65 9.46 -16.57 9.47
N ILE A 66 8.46 -16.05 8.74
CA ILE A 66 8.51 -14.64 8.35
C ILE A 66 8.61 -13.89 9.68
N LYS A 67 9.77 -13.28 9.93
CA LYS A 67 9.99 -12.44 11.12
C LYS A 67 8.80 -11.51 11.22
N ASN A 68 8.36 -11.20 12.44
CA ASN A 68 7.17 -10.40 12.73
C ASN A 68 7.32 -8.96 12.19
N ILE A 69 7.29 -8.82 10.87
CA ILE A 69 7.46 -7.60 10.10
C ILE A 69 6.08 -6.97 10.02
N LYS A 70 6.03 -5.66 10.19
CA LYS A 70 4.76 -4.95 10.06
C LYS A 70 4.27 -5.02 8.61
N CYS A 71 2.97 -5.03 8.42
CA CYS A 71 2.32 -5.08 7.12
C CYS A 71 1.40 -3.86 6.99
N ALA A 72 1.32 -3.23 5.82
CA ALA A 72 0.34 -2.19 5.57
C ALA A 72 -1.10 -2.76 5.64
N SER A 73 -2.05 -1.98 6.15
CA SER A 73 -3.48 -2.22 5.92
C SER A 73 -3.81 -2.15 4.42
N PRO A 74 -4.96 -2.67 3.97
CA PRO A 74 -5.36 -2.56 2.57
C PRO A 74 -5.34 -1.12 2.06
N ALA A 75 -5.96 -0.20 2.81
CA ALA A 75 -5.96 1.23 2.50
C ALA A 75 -4.55 1.83 2.38
N ARG A 76 -3.64 1.47 3.30
CA ARG A 76 -2.26 1.94 3.29
C ARG A 76 -1.47 1.35 2.12
N ALA A 77 -1.67 0.08 1.80
CA ALA A 77 -0.99 -0.59 0.69
C ALA A 77 -1.34 0.06 -0.65
N ILE A 78 -2.62 0.36 -0.89
CA ILE A 78 -3.06 1.07 -2.09
C ILE A 78 -2.47 2.47 -2.15
N ALA A 79 -2.49 3.22 -1.04
CA ALA A 79 -1.89 4.55 -0.98
C ALA A 79 -0.38 4.52 -1.30
N ASP A 80 0.36 3.52 -0.82
CA ASP A 80 1.78 3.34 -1.13
C ASP A 80 2.00 3.04 -2.63
N MET A 81 1.14 2.23 -3.25
CA MET A 81 1.22 1.94 -4.69
C MET A 81 0.95 3.18 -5.54
N LEU A 82 -0.06 3.96 -5.19
CA LEU A 82 -0.35 5.23 -5.87
C LEU A 82 0.79 6.21 -5.71
N TYR A 83 1.27 6.39 -4.47
CA TYR A 83 2.38 7.29 -4.19
C TYR A 83 3.62 6.90 -5.01
N HIS A 84 4.00 5.63 -5.00
CA HIS A 84 5.16 5.16 -5.73
C HIS A 84 5.04 5.37 -7.24
N ASN A 85 3.90 5.04 -7.85
CA ASN A 85 3.73 5.24 -9.29
C ASN A 85 3.68 6.73 -9.68
N ILE A 86 2.93 7.55 -8.94
CA ILE A 86 2.65 8.93 -9.34
C ILE A 86 3.79 9.86 -8.93
N PHE A 87 4.29 9.77 -7.70
CA PHE A 87 5.27 10.72 -7.17
C PHE A 87 6.72 10.28 -7.43
N VAL A 88 6.99 8.98 -7.49
CA VAL A 88 8.35 8.46 -7.69
C VAL A 88 8.59 8.09 -9.15
N LEU A 89 7.74 7.24 -9.73
CA LEU A 89 7.90 6.78 -11.12
C LEU A 89 7.33 7.77 -12.15
N LYS A 90 6.61 8.81 -11.71
CA LYS A 90 5.99 9.84 -12.57
C LYS A 90 5.12 9.25 -13.68
N ARG A 91 4.33 8.21 -13.36
CA ARG A 91 3.45 7.53 -14.31
C ARG A 91 2.07 7.26 -13.74
N TYR A 92 1.13 7.03 -14.65
CA TYR A 92 -0.22 6.58 -14.28
C TYR A 92 -0.15 5.15 -13.67
N PRO A 93 -0.86 4.87 -12.58
CA PRO A 93 -0.85 3.55 -11.94
C PRO A 93 -1.86 2.60 -12.63
N ASP A 94 -1.58 2.19 -13.86
CA ASP A 94 -2.50 1.41 -14.72
C ASP A 94 -3.01 0.09 -14.08
N HIS A 95 -2.23 -0.49 -13.17
CA HIS A 95 -2.54 -1.77 -12.51
C HIS A 95 -3.15 -1.62 -11.12
N VAL A 96 -3.34 -0.39 -10.64
CA VAL A 96 -3.96 -0.13 -9.33
C VAL A 96 -5.43 0.21 -9.57
N ILE A 97 -6.27 -0.81 -9.67
CA ILE A 97 -7.70 -0.67 -9.94
C ILE A 97 -8.43 -0.84 -8.61
N PHE A 98 -8.90 0.26 -8.02
CA PHE A 98 -9.40 0.26 -6.64
C PHE A 98 -10.54 -0.74 -6.39
N ASN A 99 -11.45 -0.86 -7.37
CA ASN A 99 -12.62 -1.73 -7.28
C ASN A 99 -12.31 -3.22 -7.51
N ASP A 100 -11.08 -3.57 -7.91
CA ASP A 100 -10.66 -4.96 -8.06
C ASP A 100 -10.23 -5.57 -6.70
N TYR A 101 -10.09 -4.74 -5.67
CA TYR A 101 -9.70 -5.17 -4.33
C TYR A 101 -10.92 -5.40 -3.44
N LEU A 102 -10.84 -6.41 -2.57
CA LEU A 102 -11.89 -6.76 -1.61
C LEU A 102 -11.83 -5.84 -0.39
N LEU A 103 -12.19 -4.58 -0.58
CA LEU A 103 -12.13 -3.54 0.46
C LEU A 103 -13.44 -3.44 1.23
N GLU A 104 -13.34 -3.27 2.55
CA GLU A 104 -14.47 -2.92 3.40
C GLU A 104 -14.70 -1.40 3.42
N ASP A 105 -15.89 -0.94 3.82
CA ASP A 105 -16.22 0.50 3.90
C ASP A 105 -15.19 1.29 4.76
N GLU A 106 -14.68 0.66 5.81
CA GLU A 106 -13.65 1.24 6.68
C GLU A 106 -12.32 1.46 5.95
N ASP A 107 -11.93 0.53 5.07
CA ASP A 107 -10.73 0.65 4.24
C ASP A 107 -10.88 1.80 3.24
N VAL A 108 -12.06 1.94 2.63
CA VAL A 108 -12.35 3.04 1.71
C VAL A 108 -12.27 4.39 2.44
N ALA A 109 -12.91 4.50 3.61
CA ALA A 109 -12.88 5.72 4.41
C ALA A 109 -11.47 6.08 4.88
N GLU A 110 -10.64 5.07 5.18
CA GLU A 110 -9.23 5.24 5.54
C GLU A 110 -8.37 5.66 4.35
N PHE A 111 -8.53 5.00 3.20
CA PHE A 111 -7.83 5.32 1.98
C PHE A 111 -8.06 6.79 1.59
N MET A 112 -9.30 7.27 1.72
CA MET A 112 -9.63 8.67 1.44
C MET A 112 -8.89 9.67 2.35
N LYS A 113 -8.44 9.27 3.54
CA LYS A 113 -7.56 10.11 4.38
C LYS A 113 -6.18 10.21 3.78
N TYR A 114 -5.59 9.09 3.35
CA TYR A 114 -4.28 9.08 2.68
C TYR A 114 -4.30 9.81 1.35
N PHE A 115 -5.37 9.63 0.57
CA PHE A 115 -5.56 10.32 -0.70
C PHE A 115 -5.57 11.85 -0.54
N LYS A 116 -6.29 12.38 0.46
CA LYS A 116 -6.29 13.82 0.80
C LYS A 116 -4.90 14.33 1.19
N ILE A 117 -4.13 13.53 1.93
CA ILE A 117 -2.76 13.86 2.29
C ILE A 117 -1.90 13.94 1.03
N MET A 118 -1.99 12.96 0.12
CA MET A 118 -1.26 12.97 -1.16
C MET A 118 -1.64 14.18 -2.01
N LEU A 119 -2.93 14.49 -2.17
CA LEU A 119 -3.38 15.67 -2.92
C LEU A 119 -2.82 16.99 -2.39
N THR A 120 -2.63 17.09 -1.07
CA THR A 120 -2.09 18.30 -0.43
C THR A 120 -0.60 18.46 -0.70
N HIS A 121 0.13 17.36 -0.89
CA HIS A 121 1.57 17.34 -1.16
C HIS A 121 1.91 17.30 -2.64
N ALA A 122 0.94 17.03 -3.51
CA ALA A 122 1.11 16.91 -4.94
C ALA A 122 1.43 18.26 -5.60
N GLN A 123 2.39 18.23 -6.52
CA GLN A 123 2.59 19.25 -7.53
C GLN A 123 1.49 19.15 -8.62
N THR A 124 1.42 20.13 -9.52
CA THR A 124 0.37 20.22 -10.55
C THR A 124 0.18 18.91 -11.31
N ASP A 125 1.24 18.35 -11.88
CA ASP A 125 1.15 17.14 -12.70
C ASP A 125 0.71 15.90 -11.88
N GLU A 126 1.23 15.75 -10.67
CA GLU A 126 0.87 14.65 -9.76
C GLU A 126 -0.59 14.74 -9.33
N LYS A 127 -1.07 15.96 -9.10
CA LYS A 127 -2.44 16.25 -8.72
C LYS A 127 -3.40 15.90 -9.86
N ASP A 128 -3.06 16.25 -11.08
CA ASP A 128 -3.86 15.92 -12.26
C ASP A 128 -3.98 14.40 -12.44
N VAL A 129 -2.87 13.66 -12.25
CA VAL A 129 -2.87 12.19 -12.30
C VAL A 129 -3.70 11.58 -11.16
N LEU A 130 -3.55 12.08 -9.92
CA LEU A 130 -4.35 11.61 -8.77
C LEU A 130 -5.84 11.82 -8.98
N LEU A 131 -6.25 13.01 -9.46
CA LEU A 131 -7.66 13.33 -9.70
C LEU A 131 -8.23 12.53 -10.86
N ARG A 132 -7.45 12.32 -11.93
CA ARG A 132 -7.84 11.41 -13.01
C ARG A 132 -8.10 10.01 -12.48
N TRP A 133 -7.17 9.46 -11.71
CA TRP A 133 -7.30 8.13 -11.13
C TRP A 133 -8.52 8.02 -10.20
N GLN A 134 -8.78 9.05 -9.39
CA GLN A 134 -9.96 9.10 -8.52
C GLN A 134 -11.28 9.10 -9.31
N ASN A 135 -11.33 9.79 -10.45
CA ASN A 135 -12.54 9.82 -11.28
C ASN A 135 -12.86 8.45 -11.90
N GLU A 136 -11.86 7.58 -12.08
CA GLU A 136 -12.05 6.20 -12.53
C GLU A 136 -12.53 5.28 -11.39
N PHE A 137 -12.33 5.68 -10.13
CA PHE A 137 -12.80 4.98 -8.93
C PHE A 137 -14.31 5.15 -8.68
N VAL A 138 -14.85 6.35 -8.88
CA VAL A 138 -16.27 6.66 -8.64
C VAL A 138 -17.11 6.34 -9.89
N LYS A 139 -17.77 5.19 -9.91
CA LYS A 139 -18.91 4.92 -10.80
C LYS A 139 -20.21 4.83 -10.01
#